data_AF-A0A355GGA3-F1
#
_entry.id   AF-A0A355GGA3-F1
#
_cell.length_a   1.000
_cell.length_b   1.000
_cell.length_c   1.000
_cell.angle_alpha   90.00
_cell.angle_beta   90.00
_cell.angle_gamma   90.00
#
_symmetry.space_group_name_H-M   'P 1'
#
loop_
_entity.id
_entity.type
_entity.pdbx_description
1 polymer ?
#
loop_
_entity_poly.entity_id
_entity_poly.type
_entity_poly.pdbx_seq_one_letter_code
_entity_poly.pdbx_strand_id
1 'polypeptide(L)' 'DKIGGFPIDQPQKPENFAATIYRALGLPPTTYWHDDVDRPHFIYEGEPIAGLT' A
#
# COMPACT_ATOMS: atom_id res chain seq x y z
N ASP A 1 2.53 4.24 28.33
CA ASP A 1 1.07 4.06 28.42
C ASP A 1 0.73 2.67 27.90
N LYS A 2 -0.21 1.96 28.53
CA LYS A 2 -0.59 0.57 28.15
C LYS A 2 -1.75 0.53 27.16
N ILE A 3 -2.39 1.67 26.89
CA ILE A 3 -3.48 1.80 25.93
C ILE A 3 -2.89 2.47 24.68
N GLY A 4 -2.44 1.67 23.71
CA GLY A 4 -2.04 2.18 22.40
C GLY A 4 -3.28 2.59 21.60
N GLY A 5 -3.45 3.89 21.35
CA GLY A 5 -4.49 4.41 20.45
C GLY A 5 -4.00 4.49 19.00
N PHE A 6 -4.94 4.51 18.05
CA PHE A 6 -4.64 4.83 16.66
C PHE A 6 -4.60 6.35 16.44
N PRO A 7 -3.80 6.87 15.48
CA PRO A 7 -3.84 8.27 15.13
C PRO A 7 -5.24 8.72 14.69
N ILE A 8 -5.66 9.90 15.14
CA ILE A 8 -6.96 10.49 14.76
C ILE A 8 -6.87 11.17 13.39
N ASP A 9 -5.73 11.79 13.09
CA ASP A 9 -5.52 12.50 11.84
C ASP A 9 -4.44 11.82 11.00
N GLN A 10 -4.67 11.79 9.68
CA GLN A 10 -3.84 11.16 8.66
C GLN A 10 -3.31 9.75 9.02
N PRO A 11 -4.17 8.81 9.48
CA PRO A 11 -3.71 7.49 9.84
C PRO A 11 -3.13 6.78 8.60
N GLN A 12 -1.89 6.31 8.71
CA GLN A 12 -1.24 5.50 7.69
C GLN A 12 -1.20 4.04 8.14
N LYS A 13 -1.58 3.15 7.25
CA LYS A 13 -1.43 1.70 7.44
C LYS A 13 -0.18 1.19 6.72
N PRO A 14 0.32 -0.01 7.06
CA PRO A 14 1.43 -0.62 6.34
C PRO A 14 1.22 -0.68 4.82
N GLU A 15 -0.03 -0.87 4.38
CA GLU A 15 -0.35 -0.98 2.95
C GLU A 15 -0.19 0.38 2.22
N ASN A 16 -0.40 1.51 2.91
CA ASN A 16 -0.12 2.83 2.35
C ASN A 16 1.38 3.02 2.08
N PHE A 17 2.21 2.51 2.99
CA PHE A 17 3.66 2.57 2.83
C PHE A 17 4.12 1.70 1.67
N ALA A 18 3.62 0.46 1.56
CA ALA A 18 3.91 -0.42 0.43
C ALA A 18 3.50 0.22 -0.92
N ALA A 19 2.29 0.78 -1.00
CA ALA A 19 1.81 1.49 -2.20
C ALA A 19 2.69 2.68 -2.58
N THR A 20 3.24 3.39 -1.59
CA THR A 20 4.19 4.50 -1.83
C THR A 20 5.48 4.02 -2.47
N ILE A 21 6.03 2.90 -2.01
CA ILE A 21 7.23 2.28 -2.59
C ILE A 21 6.96 1.87 -4.03
N TYR A 22 5.85 1.15 -4.28
CA TYR A 22 5.50 0.72 -5.64
C TYR A 22 5.31 1.90 -6.60
N ARG A 23 4.71 3.00 -6.12
CA ARG A 23 4.57 4.22 -6.93
C ARG A 23 5.93 4.87 -7.22
N ALA A 24 6.81 4.95 -6.22
CA ALA A 24 8.16 5.49 -6.40
C ALA A 24 9.00 4.64 -7.38
N LEU A 25 8.73 3.33 -7.48
CA LEU A 25 9.31 2.43 -8.47
C LEU A 25 8.67 2.54 -9.87
N GLY A 26 7.65 3.39 -10.05
CA GLY A 26 6.97 3.60 -11.32
C GLY A 26 5.93 2.53 -11.69
N LEU A 27 5.55 1.67 -10.75
CA LEU A 27 4.54 0.63 -11.00
C LEU A 27 3.13 1.22 -10.93
N PRO A 28 2.24 0.97 -11.91
CA PRO A 28 0.87 1.45 -11.84
C PRO A 28 0.05 0.71 -10.75
N PRO A 29 -1.01 1.32 -10.19
CA PRO A 29 -1.91 0.67 -9.22
C PRO A 29 -2.56 -0.62 -9.73
N THR A 30 -2.65 -0.77 -11.05
CA THR A 30 -3.20 -1.96 -11.72
C THR A 30 -2.18 -3.08 -11.86
N THR A 31 -0.99 -2.97 -11.27
CA THR A 31 0.01 -4.03 -11.32
C THR A 31 -0.45 -5.22 -10.50
N TYR A 32 -0.34 -6.41 -11.09
CA TYR A 32 -0.60 -7.67 -10.44
C TYR A 32 0.44 -8.71 -10.88
N TRP A 33 0.58 -9.75 -10.07
CA TRP A 33 1.33 -10.96 -10.42
C TRP A 33 0.35 -12.13 -10.57
N HIS A 34 0.72 -13.13 -11.37
CA HIS A 34 -0.07 -14.35 -11.52
C HIS A 34 0.48 -15.44 -10.60
N ASP A 35 -0.40 -16.17 -9.91
CA ASP A 35 0.01 -17.37 -9.18
C ASP A 35 0.15 -18.61 -10.08
N ASP A 36 0.48 -19.75 -9.48
CA ASP A 36 0.73 -21.01 -10.19
C ASP A 36 -0.48 -21.55 -10.99
N VAL A 37 -1.68 -21.03 -10.74
CA VAL A 37 -2.92 -21.39 -11.46
C VAL A 37 -3.50 -20.20 -12.23
N ASP A 38 -2.66 -19.22 -12.55
CA ASP A 38 -2.94 -18.06 -13.40
C ASP A 38 -3.96 -17.04 -12.83
N ARG A 39 -4.15 -17.00 -11.50
CA ARG A 39 -5.02 -15.99 -10.88
C ARG A 39 -4.26 -14.67 -10.65
N PRO A 40 -4.85 -13.51 -10.99
CA PRO A 40 -4.20 -12.22 -10.76
C PRO A 40 -4.28 -11.81 -9.29
N HIS A 41 -3.13 -11.43 -8.73
CA HIS A 41 -2.97 -10.89 -7.37
C HIS A 41 -2.38 -9.48 -7.46
N PHE A 42 -3.18 -8.47 -7.11
CA PHE A 42 -2.76 -7.08 -7.13
C PHE A 42 -1.72 -6.82 -6.04
N ILE A 43 -0.64 -6.11 -6.40
CA ILE A 43 0.40 -5.75 -5.43
C ILE A 43 0.06 -4.46 -4.66
N TYR A 44 -0.92 -3.70 -5.15
CA TYR A 44 -1.43 -2.49 -4.50
C TYR A 44 -2.58 -2.85 -3.57
N GLU A 45 -2.30 -2.84 -2.26
CA GLU A 45 -3.31 -3.06 -1.21
C GLU A 45 -3.65 -1.77 -0.44
N GLY A 46 -3.53 -0.61 -1.09
CA GLY A 46 -3.83 0.69 -0.49
C GLY A 46 -3.41 1.85 -1.39
N GLU A 47 -3.63 3.06 -0.89
CA GLU A 47 -3.23 4.29 -1.57
C GLU A 47 -1.85 4.76 -1.09
N PRO A 48 -0.98 5.26 -1.99
CA PRO A 48 0.27 5.90 -1.59
C PRO A 48 0.04 7.04 -0.59
N ILE A 49 0.99 7.23 0.33
CA ILE A 49 0.95 8.30 1.32
C ILE A 49 0.97 9.65 0.58
N ALA A 50 -0.03 10.48 0.84
CA ALA A 50 -0.15 11.79 0.23
C ALA A 50 1.08 12.66 0.54
N GLY A 51 1.61 13.36 -0.47
CA GLY A 51 2.74 14.28 -0.33
C GLY A 51 4.14 13.64 -0.43
N LEU A 52 4.25 12.33 -0.66
CA LEU A 52 5.54 11.63 -0.79
C LEU A 52 5.92 11.23 -2.23
N THR A 53 5.31 11.86 -3.24
CA THR A 53 5.56 11.56 -4.67
C THR A 53 5.51 12.81 -5.53
#